data_AF-A0A8J3X1F2-F1
#
_entry.id   AF-A0A8J3X1F2-F1
#
_cell.length_a   1.000
_cell.length_b   1.000
_cell.length_c   1.000
_cell.angle_alpha   90.00
_cell.angle_beta   90.00
_cell.angle_gamma   90.00
#
_symmetry.space_group_name_H-M   'P 1'
#
loop_
_entity.id
_entity.type
_entity.pdbx_description
1 polymer ?
#
loop_
_entity_poly.entity_id
_entity_poly.type
_entity_poly.pdbx_seq_one_letter_code
_entity_poly.pdbx_strand_id
1 'polypeptide(L)'
;MMAKRDGIAARWAQLRSAIRRHRWPVAGGVCVVALLGVWALWPTEPPPRARQYLEFTACLLAGARGIAEPAAGPVWGGMQEASRATRAKVQYLAVVGPQTADNAAPFLASLAQGRCDLVFVAGEGPIAAVPTIAGRFPGARFYAVGGAAARNVSTLDGSDSARLRAEVARIVADAARAADR
;
A
#
# COMPACT_ATOMS: atom_id res chain seq x y z
N MET A 1 92.76 6.82 -3.59
CA MET A 1 92.58 7.96 -2.65
C MET A 1 91.25 8.63 -2.94
N MET A 2 90.20 8.20 -2.25
CA MET A 2 89.48 8.94 -1.19
C MET A 2 88.60 10.09 -1.71
N ALA A 3 87.43 9.72 -2.24
CA ALA A 3 86.37 10.63 -2.65
C ALA A 3 85.42 10.93 -1.47
N LYS A 4 85.52 12.16 -0.96
CA LYS A 4 84.41 13.05 -0.59
C LYS A 4 83.14 12.38 -0.04
N ARG A 5 83.21 11.90 1.21
CA ARG A 5 82.04 11.81 2.10
C ARG A 5 81.74 13.21 2.64
N ASP A 6 80.49 13.45 2.99
CA ASP A 6 79.96 14.63 3.71
C ASP A 6 79.32 15.70 2.81
N GLY A 7 78.04 15.48 2.46
CA GLY A 7 77.25 16.50 1.76
C GLY A 7 75.82 16.13 1.38
N ILE A 8 75.34 14.90 1.65
CA ILE A 8 74.01 14.44 1.18
C ILE A 8 73.00 14.26 2.34
N ALA A 9 73.47 14.19 3.59
CA ALA A 9 72.59 13.90 4.74
C ALA A 9 71.73 15.09 5.23
N ALA A 10 72.09 16.34 4.91
CA ALA A 10 71.40 17.51 5.46
C ALA A 10 70.19 18.01 4.64
N ARG A 11 69.98 17.50 3.42
CA ARG A 11 68.96 18.04 2.49
C ARG A 11 67.61 17.31 2.50
N TRP A 12 67.48 16.25 3.29
CA TRP A 12 66.26 15.42 3.32
C TRP A 12 65.42 15.56 4.61
N ALA A 13 65.88 16.31 5.62
CA ALA A 13 65.16 16.47 6.88
C ALA A 13 64.13 17.63 6.88
N GLN A 14 64.14 18.52 5.89
CA GLN A 14 63.26 19.71 5.88
C GLN A 14 62.00 19.60 5.01
N LEU A 15 61.83 18.55 4.20
CA LEU A 15 60.68 18.41 3.29
C LEU A 15 59.53 17.51 3.78
N ARG A 16 59.68 16.83 4.93
CA ARG A 16 58.64 15.91 5.45
C ARG A 16 57.66 16.53 6.45
N SER A 17 57.94 17.70 7.01
CA SER A 17 57.09 18.29 8.07
C SER A 17 56.02 19.29 7.57
N ALA A 18 56.03 19.66 6.29
CA ALA A 18 55.03 20.56 5.71
C ALA A 18 53.82 19.83 5.08
N ILE A 19 53.97 18.58 4.65
CA ILE A 19 52.94 17.87 3.85
C ILE A 19 51.80 17.29 4.71
N ARG A 20 51.96 17.21 6.05
CA ARG A 20 50.96 16.60 6.94
C ARG A 20 49.90 17.59 7.46
N ARG A 21 50.11 18.90 7.34
CA ARG A 21 49.22 19.92 7.95
C ARG A 21 48.13 20.48 7.02
N HIS A 22 48.25 20.31 5.70
CA HIS A 22 47.29 20.88 4.74
C HIS A 22 46.30 19.88 4.10
N ARG A 23 46.37 18.59 4.44
CA ARG A 23 45.43 17.58 3.89
C ARG A 23 44.07 17.55 4.58
N TRP A 24 43.93 18.16 5.76
CA TRP A 24 42.67 18.19 6.51
C TRP A 24 41.66 19.25 6.02
N PRO A 25 42.04 20.50 5.66
CA PRO A 25 41.06 21.46 5.16
C PRO A 25 40.54 21.13 3.74
N VAL A 26 41.37 20.52 2.89
CA VAL A 26 40.96 20.14 1.52
C VAL A 26 39.96 18.98 1.55
N ALA A 27 40.16 18.00 2.43
CA ALA A 27 39.22 16.89 2.59
C ALA A 27 37.87 17.35 3.15
N GLY A 28 37.88 18.27 4.13
CA GLY A 28 36.65 18.85 4.68
C GLY A 28 35.85 19.65 3.64
N GLY A 29 36.52 20.48 2.84
CA GLY A 29 35.87 21.27 1.78
C GLY A 29 35.19 20.40 0.72
N VAL A 30 35.86 19.33 0.27
CA VAL A 30 35.30 18.40 -0.72
C VAL A 30 34.06 17.67 -0.17
N CYS A 31 34.07 17.23 1.09
CA CYS A 31 32.91 16.60 1.71
C CYS A 31 31.71 17.55 1.81
N VAL A 32 31.93 18.80 2.19
CA VAL A 32 30.84 19.79 2.29
C VAL A 32 30.23 20.07 0.91
N VAL A 33 31.06 20.26 -0.12
CA VAL A 33 30.58 20.49 -1.49
C VAL A 33 29.83 19.27 -2.02
N ALA A 34 30.32 18.05 -1.76
CA ALA A 34 29.65 16.82 -2.16
C ALA A 34 28.29 16.67 -1.46
N LEU A 35 28.21 16.93 -0.15
CA LEU A 35 26.96 16.85 0.60
C LEU A 35 25.93 17.90 0.12
N LEU A 36 26.38 19.13 -0.14
CA LEU A 36 25.52 20.18 -0.69
C LEU A 36 25.07 19.86 -2.12
N GLY A 37 25.96 19.30 -2.95
CA GLY A 37 25.62 18.85 -4.29
C GLY A 37 24.57 17.74 -4.27
N VAL A 38 24.77 16.73 -3.42
CA VAL A 38 23.81 15.64 -3.23
C VAL A 38 22.48 16.16 -2.69
N TRP A 39 22.48 17.11 -1.75
CA TRP A 39 21.26 17.71 -1.22
C TRP A 39 20.52 18.58 -2.24
N ALA A 40 21.24 19.40 -3.01
CA ALA A 40 20.66 20.27 -4.04
C ALA A 40 20.13 19.49 -5.25
N LEU A 41 20.76 18.36 -5.58
CA LEU A 41 20.33 17.44 -6.63
C LEU A 41 19.38 16.37 -6.09
N TRP A 42 19.00 16.44 -4.82
CA TRP A 42 18.09 15.46 -4.24
C TRP A 42 16.73 15.60 -4.92
N PRO A 43 16.20 14.53 -5.54
CA PRO A 43 14.93 14.61 -6.24
C PRO A 43 13.84 14.97 -5.24
N THR A 44 13.16 16.09 -5.48
CA THR A 44 11.98 16.48 -4.72
C THR A 44 10.83 15.59 -5.15
N GLU A 45 10.18 14.94 -4.19
CA GLU A 45 8.97 14.17 -4.49
C GLU A 45 7.94 15.09 -5.14
N PRO A 46 7.32 14.67 -6.26
CA PRO A 46 6.24 15.46 -6.84
C PRO A 46 5.14 15.65 -5.78
N PRO A 47 4.51 16.84 -5.72
CA PRO A 47 3.52 17.13 -4.69
C PRO A 47 2.43 16.03 -4.69
N PRO A 48 1.96 15.59 -3.50
CA PRO A 48 0.98 14.53 -3.40
C PRO A 48 -0.29 14.97 -4.12
N ARG A 49 -0.50 14.46 -5.33
CA ARG A 49 -1.72 14.73 -6.09
C ARG A 49 -2.80 13.81 -5.55
N ALA A 50 -3.85 14.41 -4.97
CA ALA A 50 -5.08 13.69 -4.66
C ALA A 50 -5.55 12.98 -5.94
N ARG A 51 -5.59 11.65 -5.93
CA ARG A 51 -6.12 10.88 -7.07
C ARG A 51 -7.58 11.28 -7.22
N GLN A 52 -7.92 11.83 -8.38
CA GLN A 52 -9.32 11.98 -8.78
C GLN A 52 -9.86 10.57 -9.05
N TYR A 53 -10.62 10.06 -8.09
CA TYR A 53 -11.32 8.79 -8.21
C TYR A 53 -12.64 9.01 -8.94
N LEU A 54 -13.13 7.96 -9.58
CA LEU A 54 -14.50 7.92 -10.10
C LEU A 54 -15.49 8.06 -8.93
N GLU A 55 -16.72 8.48 -9.23
CA GLU A 55 -17.88 8.41 -8.33
C GLU A 55 -18.35 6.96 -8.19
N PHE A 56 -17.43 6.07 -7.83
CA PHE A 56 -17.63 4.64 -7.65
C PHE A 56 -16.72 4.12 -6.53
N THR A 57 -17.29 3.41 -5.57
CA THR A 57 -16.56 2.87 -4.41
C THR A 57 -16.83 1.38 -4.21
N ALA A 58 -15.76 0.59 -4.12
CA ALA A 58 -15.80 -0.80 -3.70
C ALA A 58 -15.26 -0.96 -2.27
N CYS A 59 -15.95 -1.73 -1.44
CA CYS A 59 -15.67 -1.85 -0.02
C CYS A 59 -15.50 -3.31 0.40
N LEU A 60 -14.55 -3.57 1.29
CA LEU A 60 -14.34 -4.88 1.91
C LEU A 60 -14.65 -4.81 3.40
N LEU A 61 -15.56 -5.65 3.88
CA LEU A 61 -15.69 -5.95 5.30
C LEU A 61 -14.93 -7.24 5.61
N ALA A 62 -13.89 -7.12 6.43
CA ALA A 62 -13.05 -8.22 6.86
C ALA A 62 -13.29 -8.57 8.34
N GLY A 63 -12.89 -9.77 8.75
CA GLY A 63 -12.93 -10.18 10.15
C GLY A 63 -11.90 -9.44 11.02
N ALA A 64 -11.71 -9.94 12.25
CA ALA A 64 -10.88 -9.29 13.26
C ALA A 64 -9.42 -9.05 12.85
N ARG A 65 -8.85 -9.91 11.99
CA ARG A 65 -7.47 -9.73 11.49
C ARG A 65 -7.41 -8.88 10.21
N GLY A 66 -8.54 -8.33 9.78
CA GLY A 66 -8.62 -7.48 8.60
C GLY A 66 -8.11 -8.18 7.34
N ILE A 67 -7.31 -7.48 6.53
CA ILE A 67 -6.72 -8.00 5.29
C ILE A 67 -5.64 -9.07 5.51
N ALA A 68 -5.24 -9.33 6.76
CA ALA A 68 -4.33 -10.43 7.09
C ALA A 68 -5.06 -11.79 7.16
N GLU A 69 -6.39 -11.82 7.04
CA GLU A 69 -7.14 -13.07 6.93
C GLU A 69 -6.98 -13.72 5.56
N PRO A 70 -6.92 -15.06 5.48
CA PRO A 70 -6.70 -15.78 4.22
C PRO A 70 -7.72 -15.45 3.13
N ALA A 71 -8.98 -15.22 3.49
CA ALA A 71 -10.03 -14.85 2.54
C ALA A 71 -10.01 -13.36 2.18
N ALA A 72 -9.62 -12.49 3.12
CA ALA A 72 -9.68 -11.03 2.93
C ALA A 72 -8.48 -10.48 2.13
N GLY A 73 -7.29 -11.06 2.30
CA GLY A 73 -6.07 -10.64 1.61
C GLY A 73 -6.18 -10.67 0.08
N PRO A 74 -6.61 -11.78 -0.53
CA PRO A 74 -6.80 -11.86 -1.98
C PRO A 74 -7.86 -10.90 -2.51
N VAL A 75 -8.98 -10.73 -1.79
CA VAL A 75 -10.03 -9.76 -2.16
C VAL A 75 -9.48 -8.34 -2.18
N TRP A 76 -8.81 -7.93 -1.10
CA TRP A 76 -8.17 -6.61 -1.03
C TRP A 76 -7.15 -6.43 -2.15
N GLY A 77 -6.35 -7.48 -2.40
CA GLY A 77 -5.40 -7.51 -3.49
C GLY A 77 -6.02 -7.23 -4.86
N GLY A 78 -7.14 -7.88 -5.18
CA GLY A 78 -7.87 -7.69 -6.43
C GLY A 78 -8.51 -6.30 -6.53
N MET A 79 -9.10 -5.81 -5.44
CA MET A 79 -9.63 -4.44 -5.37
C MET A 79 -8.54 -3.40 -5.65
N GLN A 80 -7.36 -3.56 -5.04
CA GLN A 80 -6.23 -2.66 -5.25
C GLN A 80 -5.72 -2.68 -6.69
N GLU A 81 -5.76 -3.83 -7.36
CA GLU A 81 -5.41 -3.97 -8.76
C GLU A 81 -6.40 -3.23 -9.67
N ALA A 82 -7.70 -3.42 -9.44
CA ALA A 82 -8.74 -2.69 -10.15
C ALA A 82 -8.66 -1.18 -9.93
N SER A 83 -8.38 -0.74 -8.69
CA SER A 83 -8.20 0.68 -8.36
C SER A 83 -7.05 1.31 -9.13
N ARG A 84 -5.93 0.59 -9.29
CA ARG A 84 -4.80 1.06 -10.12
C ARG A 84 -5.18 1.16 -11.60
N ALA A 85 -6.00 0.23 -12.11
CA ALA A 85 -6.38 0.19 -13.51
C ALA A 85 -7.48 1.18 -13.89
N THR A 86 -8.39 1.52 -12.97
CA THR A 86 -9.63 2.25 -13.29
C THR A 86 -9.82 3.56 -12.53
N ARG A 87 -9.02 3.82 -11.48
CA ARG A 87 -9.27 4.89 -10.51
C ARG A 87 -10.61 4.70 -9.75
N ALA A 88 -11.06 3.46 -9.59
CA ALA A 88 -12.08 3.13 -8.59
C ALA A 88 -11.55 3.41 -7.17
N LYS A 89 -12.36 4.02 -6.31
CA LYS A 89 -12.03 4.11 -4.89
C LYS A 89 -12.23 2.75 -4.23
N VAL A 90 -11.27 2.32 -3.43
CA VAL A 90 -11.33 1.06 -2.69
C VAL A 90 -11.01 1.30 -1.22
N GLN A 91 -11.77 0.67 -0.33
CA GLN A 91 -11.58 0.79 1.11
C GLN A 91 -11.90 -0.54 1.81
N TYR A 92 -11.37 -0.72 3.02
CA TYR A 92 -11.71 -1.86 3.85
C TYR A 92 -12.05 -1.42 5.26
N LEU A 93 -12.86 -2.22 5.95
CA LEU A 93 -13.19 -2.11 7.36
C LEU A 93 -13.01 -3.48 8.00
N ALA A 94 -12.41 -3.52 9.19
CA ALA A 94 -12.28 -4.75 9.96
C ALA A 94 -13.32 -4.74 11.09
N VAL A 95 -14.02 -5.87 11.28
CA VAL A 95 -14.94 -6.05 12.40
C VAL A 95 -14.13 -6.21 13.68
N VAL A 96 -14.22 -5.21 14.55
CA VAL A 96 -13.62 -5.25 15.88
C VAL A 96 -14.56 -5.97 16.84
N GLY A 97 -14.04 -6.86 17.67
CA GLY A 97 -14.81 -7.60 18.67
C GLY A 97 -15.30 -8.98 18.17
N PRO A 98 -16.35 -9.53 18.82
CA PRO A 98 -16.86 -10.87 18.53
C PRO A 98 -17.22 -11.06 17.04
N GLN A 99 -16.88 -12.21 16.46
CA GLN A 99 -17.20 -12.52 15.06
C GLN A 99 -18.61 -13.09 14.92
N THR A 100 -19.61 -12.32 15.33
CA THR A 100 -21.03 -12.69 15.28
C THR A 100 -21.80 -11.80 14.31
N ALA A 101 -22.96 -12.27 13.85
CA ALA A 101 -23.85 -11.49 12.98
C ALA A 101 -24.23 -10.14 13.61
N ASP A 102 -24.63 -10.15 14.89
CA ASP A 102 -25.07 -8.93 15.59
C ASP A 102 -23.96 -7.89 15.73
N ASN A 103 -22.72 -8.33 16.01
CA ASN A 103 -21.59 -7.41 16.11
C ASN A 103 -21.16 -6.88 14.74
N ALA A 104 -21.16 -7.71 13.69
CA ALA A 104 -20.71 -7.33 12.36
C ALA A 104 -21.76 -6.50 11.57
N ALA A 105 -23.06 -6.66 11.88
CA ALA A 105 -24.15 -5.94 11.22
C ALA A 105 -24.00 -4.42 11.14
N PRO A 106 -23.66 -3.68 12.23
CA PRO A 106 -23.46 -2.23 12.15
C PRO A 106 -22.26 -1.84 11.28
N PHE A 107 -21.19 -2.64 11.25
CA PHE A 107 -20.05 -2.39 10.36
C PHE A 107 -20.42 -2.61 8.90
N LEU A 108 -21.21 -3.65 8.59
CA LEU A 108 -21.69 -3.88 7.23
C LEU A 108 -22.66 -2.78 6.78
N ALA A 109 -23.55 -2.33 7.67
CA ALA A 109 -24.47 -1.24 7.40
C ALA A 109 -23.74 0.09 7.16
N SER A 110 -22.65 0.39 7.89
CA SER A 110 -21.91 1.63 7.71
C SER A 110 -21.25 1.73 6.33
N LEU A 111 -20.77 0.60 5.77
CA LEU A 111 -20.27 0.55 4.41
C LEU A 111 -21.37 0.85 3.39
N ALA A 112 -22.53 0.21 3.52
CA ALA A 112 -23.65 0.43 2.60
C ALA A 112 -24.19 1.88 2.69
N GLN A 113 -24.30 2.44 3.90
CA GLN A 113 -24.68 3.85 4.11
C GLN A 113 -23.63 4.82 3.58
N GLY A 114 -22.35 4.46 3.66
CA GLY A 114 -21.22 5.18 3.07
C GLY A 114 -21.14 5.11 1.55
N ARG A 115 -22.22 4.66 0.88
CA ARG A 115 -22.39 4.62 -0.59
C ARG A 115 -21.36 3.73 -1.30
N CYS A 116 -21.03 2.59 -0.71
CA CYS A 116 -20.30 1.54 -1.43
C CYS A 116 -21.22 0.87 -2.47
N ASP A 117 -20.86 0.96 -3.75
CA ASP A 117 -21.58 0.31 -4.85
C ASP A 117 -21.39 -1.21 -4.85
N LEU A 118 -20.17 -1.63 -4.49
CA LEU A 118 -19.80 -3.03 -4.28
C LEU A 118 -19.37 -3.24 -2.83
N VAL A 119 -19.90 -4.28 -2.20
CA VAL A 119 -19.52 -4.69 -0.85
C VAL A 119 -19.10 -6.15 -0.86
N PHE A 120 -17.82 -6.38 -0.65
CA PHE A 120 -17.25 -7.71 -0.42
C PHE A 120 -17.23 -8.00 1.07
N VAL A 121 -17.60 -9.21 1.47
CA VAL A 121 -17.45 -9.69 2.85
C VAL A 121 -16.55 -10.92 2.86
N ALA A 122 -15.60 -10.93 3.79
CA ALA A 122 -14.68 -12.03 4.00
C ALA A 122 -14.44 -12.23 5.50
N GLY A 123 -14.68 -13.45 5.98
CA GLY A 123 -14.59 -13.79 7.40
C GLY A 123 -15.95 -14.08 8.02
N GLU A 124 -15.93 -14.79 9.15
CA GLU A 124 -17.12 -15.39 9.78
C GLU A 124 -18.18 -14.36 10.17
N GLY A 125 -17.82 -13.36 10.98
CA GLY A 125 -18.72 -12.28 11.39
C GLY A 125 -19.30 -11.50 10.21
N PRO A 126 -18.46 -10.97 9.29
CA PRO A 126 -18.93 -10.30 8.08
C PRO A 126 -19.94 -11.11 7.26
N ILE A 127 -19.67 -12.40 7.02
CA ILE A 127 -20.56 -13.30 6.26
C ILE A 127 -21.88 -13.53 7.02
N ALA A 128 -21.81 -13.77 8.33
CA ALA A 128 -22.98 -14.00 9.17
C ALA A 128 -23.94 -12.79 9.23
N ALA A 129 -23.44 -11.56 9.06
CA ALA A 129 -24.26 -10.35 9.05
C ALA A 129 -25.03 -10.12 7.73
N VAL A 130 -24.61 -10.75 6.63
CA VAL A 130 -25.16 -10.50 5.29
C VAL A 130 -26.68 -10.72 5.20
N PRO A 131 -27.26 -11.82 5.71
CA PRO A 131 -28.70 -12.06 5.59
C PRO A 131 -29.57 -10.97 6.23
N THR A 132 -29.06 -10.32 7.28
CA THR A 132 -29.77 -9.26 8.01
C THR A 132 -29.67 -7.91 7.30
N ILE A 133 -28.59 -7.66 6.56
CA ILE A 133 -28.26 -6.33 6.02
C ILE A 133 -28.52 -6.22 4.52
N ALA A 134 -28.14 -7.20 3.69
CA ALA A 134 -28.11 -7.04 2.23
C ALA A 134 -29.47 -6.60 1.64
N GLY A 135 -30.57 -7.20 2.11
CA GLY A 135 -31.92 -6.86 1.64
C GLY A 135 -32.38 -5.44 1.97
N ARG A 136 -31.75 -4.76 2.94
CA ARG A 136 -32.06 -3.38 3.33
C ARG A 136 -31.38 -2.35 2.44
N PHE A 137 -30.36 -2.75 1.67
CA PHE A 137 -29.53 -1.87 0.85
C PHE A 137 -29.49 -2.34 -0.62
N PRO A 138 -30.62 -2.29 -1.35
CA PRO A 138 -30.69 -2.80 -2.73
C PRO A 138 -29.82 -2.01 -3.73
N GLY A 139 -29.35 -0.81 -3.36
CA GLY A 139 -28.42 -0.03 -4.17
C GLY A 139 -26.98 -0.56 -4.15
N ALA A 140 -26.63 -1.39 -3.18
CA ALA A 140 -25.31 -2.02 -3.09
C ALA A 140 -25.37 -3.47 -3.58
N ARG A 141 -24.35 -3.91 -4.31
CA ARG A 141 -24.17 -5.32 -4.71
C ARG A 141 -23.23 -6.02 -3.75
N PHE A 142 -23.70 -7.10 -3.14
CA PHE A 142 -22.97 -7.83 -2.11
C PHE A 142 -22.30 -9.08 -2.66
N TYR A 143 -21.06 -9.34 -2.23
CA TYR A 143 -20.27 -10.51 -2.59
C TYR A 143 -19.75 -11.17 -1.31
N ALA A 144 -20.04 -12.46 -1.12
CA ALA A 144 -19.59 -13.21 0.05
C ALA A 144 -18.58 -14.30 -0.35
N VAL A 145 -17.38 -14.23 0.21
CA VAL A 145 -16.34 -15.25 -0.01
C VAL A 145 -16.67 -16.50 0.79
N GLY A 146 -16.76 -17.66 0.14
CA GLY A 146 -17.19 -18.91 0.77
C GLY A 146 -18.70 -19.06 0.94
N GLY A 147 -19.47 -18.02 0.54
CA GLY A 147 -20.93 -18.07 0.42
C GLY A 147 -21.71 -17.48 1.60
N ALA A 148 -22.93 -17.04 1.30
CA ALA A 148 -23.93 -16.58 2.28
C ALA A 148 -25.33 -16.82 1.72
N ALA A 149 -26.28 -17.26 2.56
CA ALA A 149 -27.66 -17.51 2.14
C ALA A 149 -28.50 -16.22 2.23
N ALA A 150 -28.52 -15.42 1.17
CA ALA A 150 -29.31 -14.18 1.12
C ALA A 150 -29.69 -13.77 -0.30
N ARG A 151 -30.81 -13.04 -0.45
CA ARG A 151 -31.22 -12.43 -1.72
C ARG A 151 -30.27 -11.28 -2.07
N ASN A 152 -29.94 -11.12 -3.35
CA ASN A 152 -29.04 -10.08 -3.88
C ASN A 152 -27.58 -10.17 -3.40
N VAL A 153 -27.11 -11.38 -3.11
CA VAL A 153 -25.72 -11.66 -2.74
C VAL A 153 -25.14 -12.67 -3.72
N SER A 154 -24.00 -12.36 -4.31
CA SER A 154 -23.22 -13.29 -5.13
C SER A 154 -22.16 -13.98 -4.28
N THR A 155 -21.94 -15.27 -4.54
CA THR A 155 -20.92 -16.04 -3.84
C THR A 155 -19.63 -16.03 -4.63
N LEU A 156 -18.50 -15.83 -3.95
CA LEU A 156 -17.16 -15.98 -4.53
C LEU A 156 -16.50 -17.21 -3.93
N ASP A 157 -15.82 -17.98 -4.79
CA ASP A 157 -15.05 -19.13 -4.34
C ASP A 157 -13.77 -18.65 -3.64
N GLY A 158 -13.62 -19.05 -2.38
CA GLY A 158 -12.47 -18.71 -1.54
C GLY A 158 -11.34 -19.74 -1.55
N SER A 159 -11.49 -20.86 -2.28
CA SER A 159 -10.56 -21.99 -2.22
C SER A 159 -9.22 -21.73 -2.92
N ASP A 160 -9.21 -20.92 -3.98
CA ASP A 160 -8.01 -20.51 -4.71
C ASP A 160 -7.81 -18.99 -4.59
N SER A 161 -6.76 -18.60 -3.86
CA SER A 161 -6.43 -17.19 -3.62
C SER A 161 -6.08 -16.42 -4.90
N ALA A 162 -5.38 -17.04 -5.85
CA ALA A 162 -5.00 -16.37 -7.10
C ALA A 162 -6.23 -16.13 -7.99
N ARG A 163 -7.11 -17.14 -8.07
CA ARG A 163 -8.37 -17.04 -8.81
C ARG A 163 -9.32 -16.02 -8.18
N LEU A 164 -9.49 -16.05 -6.85
CA LEU A 164 -10.31 -15.08 -6.11
C LEU A 164 -9.81 -13.65 -6.36
N ARG A 165 -8.50 -13.43 -6.27
CA ARG A 165 -7.88 -12.12 -6.53
C ARG A 165 -8.23 -11.63 -7.94
N ALA A 166 -8.01 -12.46 -8.96
CA ALA A 166 -8.26 -12.11 -10.35
C ALA A 166 -9.75 -11.84 -10.61
N GLU A 167 -10.64 -12.64 -10.03
CA GLU A 167 -12.08 -12.47 -10.15
C GLU A 167 -12.56 -11.14 -9.52
N VAL A 168 -12.10 -10.83 -8.31
CA VAL A 168 -12.42 -9.56 -7.65
C VAL A 168 -11.90 -8.37 -8.46
N ALA A 169 -10.67 -8.44 -8.98
CA ALA A 169 -10.10 -7.39 -9.82
C ALA A 169 -10.98 -7.13 -11.06
N ARG A 170 -11.44 -8.20 -11.72
CA ARG A 170 -12.33 -8.12 -12.87
C ARG A 170 -13.68 -7.48 -12.51
N ILE A 171 -14.34 -7.98 -11.45
CA ILE A 171 -15.66 -7.47 -11.00
C ILE A 171 -15.59 -5.96 -10.72
N VAL A 172 -14.60 -5.52 -9.96
CA VAL A 172 -14.45 -4.10 -9.59
C VAL A 172 -14.14 -3.25 -10.82
N ALA A 173 -13.25 -3.71 -11.70
CA ALA A 173 -12.88 -2.96 -12.88
C ALA A 173 -14.04 -2.83 -13.88
N ASP A 174 -14.81 -3.89 -14.08
CA ASP A 174 -15.98 -3.88 -14.98
C ASP A 174 -17.08 -2.95 -14.44
N ALA A 175 -17.34 -3.00 -13.13
CA ALA A 175 -18.28 -2.11 -12.48
C ALA A 175 -17.85 -0.64 -12.55
N ALA A 176 -16.58 -0.35 -12.31
CA ALA A 176 -16.04 1.01 -12.37
C ALA A 176 -16.16 1.60 -13.79
N ARG A 177 -15.83 0.82 -14.83
CA ARG A 177 -15.99 1.24 -16.24
C ARG A 177 -17.45 1.39 -16.66
N ALA A 178 -18.36 0.68 -16.01
CA ALA A 178 -19.79 0.85 -16.25
C ALA A 178 -20.33 2.13 -15.60
N ALA A 179 -19.77 2.56 -14.47
CA ALA A 179 -20.15 3.79 -13.77
C ALA A 179 -19.58 5.08 -14.39
N ASP A 180 -18.48 4.98 -15.15
CA ASP A 180 -17.85 6.11 -15.86
C ASP A 180 -18.52 6.46 -17.20
N ARG A 181 -19.50 5.67 -17.64
CA ARG A 181 -20.23 5.84 -18.90
C ARG A 181 -21.57 6.55 -18.68
#